data_AF-A0A1F5EES5-F1
#
_entry.id   AF-A0A1F5EES5-F1
#
_cell.length_a   1.000
_cell.length_b   1.000
_cell.length_c   1.000
_cell.angle_alpha   90.00
_cell.angle_beta   90.00
_cell.angle_gamma   90.00
#
_symmetry.space_group_name_H-M   'P 1'
#
loop_
_entity.id
_entity.type
_entity.pdbx_description
1 polymer ?
#
loop_
_entity_poly.entity_id
_entity_poly.type
_entity_poly.pdbx_seq_one_letter_code
_entity_poly.pdbx_strand_id
1 'polypeptide(L)'
;MLEPSAPQPGDLTINLDEIRTTATANAQRVAELGSWPDYVKPEELLKRIPKMGETAPGFDAGVACSLNLIPEDKQRLSAVLHADYTKEAVVQIRNELKAISFPAIYSLNPDSPTVWWLAASSLCSDSEVDKDGFLDQVEKFRELVADPEKRLQAARQEYGGMHSSFVLRDDGVPFGERDGCIQAAYIDGSPFGIFHSQKYGLYFVGTYEDSLGLEDFQWSNEKDEKGRSKSGPVHGSKQFVKCASEEELQEAVRVVKHQIFILKPRNHYESHLLHASKKEPRNDGSFLIDRVDQAAMIMSTMENTEYDNNNETVTLFVTTLNSYCPEGWGVERVGNEIILKRKK
;
A
#
# COMPACT_ATOMS: atom_id res chain seq x y z
N MET A 1 41.95 -15.18 19.24
CA MET A 1 41.43 -14.63 17.98
C MET A 1 40.39 -13.61 18.37
N LEU A 2 40.66 -12.32 18.14
CA LEU A 2 39.71 -11.25 18.41
C LEU A 2 38.77 -11.17 17.22
N GLU A 3 37.45 -11.22 17.46
CA GLU A 3 36.45 -11.00 16.42
C GLU A 3 36.62 -9.60 15.82
N PRO A 4 36.45 -9.43 14.50
CA PRO A 4 36.46 -8.11 13.90
C PRO A 4 35.26 -7.33 14.42
N SER A 5 35.54 -6.28 15.20
CA SER A 5 34.54 -5.34 15.68
C SER A 5 33.85 -4.65 14.51
N ALA A 6 32.51 -4.62 14.52
CA ALA A 6 31.72 -3.84 13.57
C ALA A 6 32.18 -2.37 13.56
N PRO A 7 32.26 -1.72 12.38
CA PRO A 7 32.68 -0.34 12.29
C PRO A 7 31.73 0.56 13.09
N GLN A 8 32.30 1.38 13.98
CA GLN A 8 31.58 2.38 14.75
C GLN A 8 31.15 3.54 13.86
N PRO A 9 29.99 4.18 14.11
CA PRO A 9 29.47 5.28 13.32
C PRO A 9 30.22 6.56 13.68
N GLY A 10 31.33 6.83 13.00
CA GLY A 10 32.06 8.08 13.14
C GLY A 10 33.12 8.19 12.04
N ASP A 11 32.98 9.24 11.22
CA ASP A 11 34.03 9.77 10.35
C ASP A 11 34.36 9.04 9.04
N LEU A 12 33.33 8.72 8.25
CA LEU A 12 33.49 8.45 6.82
C LEU A 12 32.77 9.56 6.04
N THR A 13 33.55 10.41 5.36
CA THR A 13 33.04 11.08 4.15
C THR A 13 32.64 9.95 3.21
N ILE A 14 31.37 9.54 3.24
CA ILE A 14 30.97 8.38 2.46
C ILE A 14 31.16 8.75 0.99
N ASN A 15 32.07 8.07 0.32
CA ASN A 15 32.16 8.19 -1.12
C ASN A 15 31.05 7.31 -1.75
N LEU A 16 30.41 7.83 -2.78
CA LEU A 16 29.40 7.13 -3.57
C LEU A 16 29.88 5.73 -4.01
N ASP A 17 31.17 5.57 -4.31
CA ASP A 17 31.76 4.29 -4.68
C ASP A 17 31.68 3.23 -3.57
N GLU A 18 31.85 3.63 -2.30
CA GLU A 18 31.74 2.74 -1.14
C GLU A 18 30.29 2.32 -0.89
N ILE A 19 29.35 3.26 -1.05
CA ILE A 19 27.90 2.98 -0.99
C ILE A 19 27.54 1.97 -2.06
N ARG A 20 27.95 2.21 -3.31
CA ARG A 20 27.67 1.30 -4.42
C ARG A 20 28.28 -0.07 -4.18
N THR A 21 29.51 -0.13 -3.68
CA THR A 21 30.19 -1.38 -3.33
C THR A 21 29.42 -2.15 -2.24
N THR A 22 29.02 -1.46 -1.18
CA THR A 22 28.26 -2.05 -0.06
C THR A 22 26.89 -2.54 -0.53
N ALA A 23 26.14 -1.71 -1.26
CA ALA A 23 24.86 -2.08 -1.83
C ALA A 23 24.97 -3.28 -2.77
N THR A 24 26.02 -3.32 -3.61
CA THR A 24 26.28 -4.44 -4.53
C THR A 24 26.54 -5.73 -3.77
N ALA A 25 27.36 -5.69 -2.71
CA ALA A 25 27.67 -6.86 -1.89
C ALA A 25 26.44 -7.43 -1.16
N ASN A 26 25.46 -6.57 -0.83
CA ASN A 26 24.26 -6.96 -0.08
C ASN A 26 23.01 -7.16 -0.96
N ALA A 27 23.02 -6.77 -2.24
CA ALA A 27 21.83 -6.78 -3.08
C ALA A 27 21.16 -8.16 -3.15
N GLN A 28 21.96 -9.22 -3.34
CA GLN A 28 21.45 -10.60 -3.38
C GLN A 28 20.80 -11.00 -2.04
N ARG A 29 21.44 -10.68 -0.92
CA ARG A 29 20.90 -10.94 0.43
C ARG A 29 19.57 -10.24 0.65
N VAL A 30 19.44 -8.98 0.21
CA VAL A 30 18.19 -8.22 0.32
C VAL A 30 17.10 -8.86 -0.54
N ALA A 31 17.41 -9.29 -1.76
CA ALA A 31 16.47 -9.97 -2.64
C ALA A 31 15.99 -11.31 -2.06
N GLU A 32 16.89 -12.11 -1.47
CA GLU A 32 16.55 -13.35 -0.78
C GLU A 32 15.70 -13.10 0.46
N LEU A 33 16.06 -12.09 1.27
CA LEU A 33 15.32 -11.71 2.46
C LEU A 33 13.88 -11.28 2.12
N GLY A 34 13.72 -10.54 1.02
CA GLY A 34 12.44 -10.11 0.50
C GLY A 34 11.69 -11.18 -0.30
N SER A 35 12.32 -12.34 -0.57
CA SER A 35 11.77 -13.39 -1.45
C SER A 35 11.32 -12.85 -2.80
N TRP A 36 12.17 -12.06 -3.46
CA TRP A 36 11.81 -11.34 -4.67
C TRP A 36 11.41 -12.27 -5.81
N PRO A 37 10.41 -11.88 -6.62
CA PRO A 37 10.05 -12.62 -7.82
C PRO A 37 11.21 -12.73 -8.80
N ASP A 38 11.31 -13.83 -9.54
CA ASP A 38 12.42 -14.09 -10.48
C ASP A 38 12.63 -13.00 -11.55
N TYR A 39 11.59 -12.22 -11.85
CA TYR A 39 11.65 -11.12 -12.81
C TYR A 39 12.24 -9.83 -12.22
N VAL A 40 12.31 -9.69 -10.89
CA VAL A 40 12.98 -8.56 -10.21
C VAL A 40 14.39 -8.99 -9.86
N LYS A 41 15.38 -8.34 -10.46
CA LYS A 41 16.79 -8.70 -10.26
C LYS A 41 17.42 -7.88 -9.13
N PRO A 42 18.37 -8.42 -8.36
CA PRO A 42 19.06 -7.66 -7.30
C PRO A 42 19.67 -6.34 -7.78
N GLU A 43 20.11 -6.28 -9.04
CA GLU A 43 20.70 -5.09 -9.65
C GLU A 43 19.72 -3.91 -9.77
N GLU A 44 18.40 -4.13 -9.64
CA GLU A 44 17.41 -3.05 -9.59
C GLU A 44 17.67 -2.08 -8.43
N LEU A 45 18.20 -2.56 -7.29
CA LEU A 45 18.64 -1.70 -6.17
C LEU A 45 19.72 -0.72 -6.61
N LEU A 46 20.67 -1.19 -7.42
CA LEU A 46 21.82 -0.41 -7.83
C LEU A 46 21.46 0.67 -8.85
N LYS A 47 20.30 0.56 -9.52
CA LYS A 47 19.76 1.59 -10.39
C LYS A 47 19.21 2.78 -9.63
N ARG A 48 18.87 2.60 -8.35
CA ARG A 48 18.42 3.68 -7.46
C ARG A 48 19.55 4.57 -6.97
N ILE A 49 20.77 4.05 -6.97
CA ILE A 49 21.97 4.77 -6.53
C ILE A 49 22.57 5.45 -7.77
N PRO A 50 22.83 6.76 -7.76
CA PRO A 50 23.43 7.44 -8.90
C PRO A 50 24.85 6.91 -9.17
N LYS A 51 25.33 7.14 -10.39
CA LYS A 51 26.75 7.02 -10.75
C LYS A 51 27.35 8.43 -10.85
N MET A 52 28.68 8.50 -10.95
CA MET A 52 29.36 9.77 -11.20
C MET A 52 28.84 10.44 -12.49
N GLY A 53 28.24 11.62 -12.34
CA GLY A 53 27.69 12.40 -13.46
C GLY A 53 26.32 11.92 -13.98
N GLU A 54 25.67 10.95 -13.32
CA GLU A 54 24.32 10.46 -13.65
C GLU A 54 23.35 10.78 -12.51
N THR A 55 22.06 10.88 -12.83
CA THR A 55 20.95 10.93 -11.86
C THR A 55 20.31 9.55 -11.69
N ALA A 56 19.64 9.32 -10.57
CA ALA A 56 18.92 8.08 -10.28
C ALA A 56 17.68 8.33 -9.40
N PRO A 57 16.73 7.39 -9.29
CA PRO A 57 15.55 7.53 -8.43
C PRO A 57 15.84 7.87 -6.96
N GLY A 58 17.01 7.51 -6.45
CA GLY A 58 17.47 7.90 -5.13
C GLY A 58 17.14 6.91 -4.02
N PHE A 59 17.29 7.37 -2.79
CA PHE A 59 17.15 6.55 -1.59
C PHE A 59 15.73 5.95 -1.43
N ASP A 60 15.65 4.73 -0.91
CA ASP A 60 14.42 4.08 -0.49
C ASP A 60 14.71 3.02 0.59
N ALA A 61 13.68 2.31 1.05
CA ALA A 61 13.81 1.28 2.06
C ALA A 61 14.66 0.08 1.62
N GLY A 62 14.65 -0.30 0.33
CA GLY A 62 15.49 -1.38 -0.19
C GLY A 62 16.97 -0.99 -0.20
N VAL A 63 17.27 0.24 -0.62
CA VAL A 63 18.61 0.83 -0.54
C VAL A 63 19.08 0.89 0.92
N ALA A 64 18.23 1.34 1.85
CA ALA A 64 18.55 1.34 3.28
C ALA A 64 18.89 -0.05 3.82
N CYS A 65 18.18 -1.11 3.40
CA CYS A 65 18.53 -2.49 3.71
C CYS A 65 19.88 -2.91 3.12
N SER A 66 20.14 -2.55 1.86
CA SER A 66 21.40 -2.91 1.17
C SER A 66 22.63 -2.23 1.76
N LEU A 67 22.44 -1.08 2.42
CA LEU A 67 23.47 -0.35 3.15
C LEU A 67 23.54 -0.76 4.63
N ASN A 68 22.76 -1.75 5.06
CA ASN A 68 22.63 -2.19 6.46
C ASN A 68 22.30 -1.03 7.43
N LEU A 69 21.55 -0.04 6.98
CA LEU A 69 21.14 1.10 7.81
C LEU A 69 19.89 0.77 8.65
N ILE A 70 19.05 -0.16 8.18
CA ILE A 70 17.95 -0.74 8.97
C ILE A 70 18.50 -1.96 9.73
N PRO A 71 18.22 -2.15 11.04
CA PRO A 71 18.65 -3.34 11.79
C PRO A 71 18.18 -4.63 11.12
N GLU A 72 19.05 -5.66 11.08
CA GLU A 72 18.81 -6.88 10.28
C GLU A 72 17.47 -7.57 10.60
N ASP A 73 17.08 -7.63 11.88
CA ASP A 73 15.82 -8.23 12.33
C ASP A 73 14.58 -7.42 11.93
N LYS A 74 14.76 -6.20 11.41
CA LYS A 74 13.70 -5.30 10.93
C LYS A 74 13.68 -5.15 9.40
N GLN A 75 14.70 -5.62 8.69
CA GLN A 75 14.85 -5.41 7.25
C GLN A 75 13.80 -6.14 6.40
N ARG A 76 13.24 -7.26 6.89
CA ARG A 76 12.42 -8.15 6.05
C ARG A 76 11.26 -7.43 5.35
N LEU A 77 10.50 -6.61 6.09
CA LEU A 77 9.36 -5.90 5.52
C LEU A 77 9.80 -4.92 4.41
N SER A 78 10.81 -4.09 4.68
CA SER A 78 11.39 -3.18 3.71
C SER A 78 11.94 -3.88 2.46
N ALA A 79 12.58 -5.04 2.65
CA ALA A 79 13.08 -5.86 1.55
C ALA A 79 11.93 -6.39 0.69
N VAL A 80 10.85 -6.93 1.27
CA VAL A 80 9.66 -7.37 0.52
C VAL A 80 9.09 -6.21 -0.29
N LEU A 81 8.78 -5.10 0.37
CA LEU A 81 8.05 -3.95 -0.21
C LEU A 81 8.82 -3.22 -1.31
N HIS A 82 10.14 -3.42 -1.42
CA HIS A 82 10.91 -2.86 -2.53
C HIS A 82 10.60 -3.56 -3.86
N ALA A 83 10.35 -4.88 -3.83
CA ALA A 83 10.09 -5.66 -5.05
C ALA A 83 8.61 -5.89 -5.30
N ASP A 84 7.84 -6.16 -4.24
CA ASP A 84 6.42 -6.48 -4.35
C ASP A 84 5.64 -6.17 -3.06
N TYR A 85 4.35 -5.88 -3.21
CA TYR A 85 3.41 -5.78 -2.10
C TYR A 85 2.70 -7.11 -1.93
N THR A 86 3.19 -7.95 -1.02
CA THR A 86 2.50 -9.20 -0.68
C THR A 86 1.37 -8.96 0.32
N LYS A 87 0.41 -9.89 0.34
CA LYS A 87 -0.69 -9.88 1.30
C LYS A 87 -0.19 -9.88 2.74
N GLU A 88 0.81 -10.70 3.04
CA GLU A 88 1.39 -10.81 4.38
C GLU A 88 2.02 -9.48 4.80
N ALA A 89 2.75 -8.82 3.90
CA ALA A 89 3.36 -7.51 4.16
C ALA A 89 2.29 -6.43 4.42
N VAL A 90 1.25 -6.37 3.58
CA VAL A 90 0.14 -5.41 3.77
C VAL A 90 -0.61 -5.67 5.09
N VAL A 91 -0.86 -6.94 5.44
CA VAL A 91 -1.48 -7.30 6.73
C VAL A 91 -0.60 -6.91 7.91
N GLN A 92 0.71 -7.14 7.83
CA GLN A 92 1.66 -6.72 8.86
C GLN A 92 1.62 -5.20 9.05
N ILE A 93 1.73 -4.42 7.98
CA ILE A 93 1.65 -2.95 8.01
C ILE A 93 0.34 -2.51 8.64
N ARG A 94 -0.80 -3.04 8.16
CA ARG A 94 -2.12 -2.74 8.72
C ARG A 94 -2.21 -3.06 10.20
N ASN A 95 -1.62 -4.16 10.68
CA ASN A 95 -1.68 -4.54 12.08
C ASN A 95 -0.80 -3.63 12.95
N GLU A 96 0.42 -3.32 12.50
CA GLU A 96 1.33 -2.39 13.17
C GLU A 96 0.76 -0.96 13.19
N LEU A 97 0.05 -0.56 12.13
CA LEU A 97 -0.67 0.70 12.06
C LEU A 97 -2.03 0.68 12.76
N LYS A 98 -2.74 -0.45 12.92
CA LYS A 98 -4.05 -0.50 13.60
C LYS A 98 -3.98 -0.19 15.08
N ALA A 99 -2.79 -0.31 15.69
CA ALA A 99 -2.47 0.28 16.99
C ALA A 99 -2.71 1.81 17.05
N ILE A 100 -3.01 2.45 15.90
CA ILE A 100 -3.24 3.88 15.69
C ILE A 100 -4.73 4.24 15.56
N SER A 101 -5.67 3.27 15.67
CA SER A 101 -7.11 3.59 15.61
C SER A 101 -7.44 4.70 16.61
N PHE A 102 -7.95 5.82 16.10
CA PHE A 102 -8.15 7.04 16.86
C PHE A 102 -9.06 6.77 18.07
N PRO A 103 -8.69 7.19 19.29
CA PRO A 103 -7.62 8.11 19.63
C PRO A 103 -6.37 7.39 20.18
N ALA A 104 -5.53 6.80 19.32
CA ALA A 104 -4.26 6.19 19.76
C ALA A 104 -3.08 6.51 18.82
N ILE A 105 -2.91 7.78 18.45
CA ILE A 105 -1.74 8.25 17.65
C ILE A 105 -0.40 7.99 18.38
N TYR A 106 -0.40 7.69 19.68
CA TYR A 106 0.81 7.62 20.51
C TYR A 106 1.53 6.26 20.60
N SER A 107 1.03 5.16 20.00
CA SER A 107 1.55 3.81 20.32
C SER A 107 2.29 3.06 19.19
N LEU A 108 2.68 3.74 18.12
CA LEU A 108 3.60 3.13 17.13
C LEU A 108 4.97 2.90 17.79
N ASN A 109 5.40 1.64 17.82
CA ASN A 109 6.75 1.30 18.27
C ASN A 109 7.77 1.88 17.27
N PRO A 110 8.66 2.80 17.67
CA PRO A 110 9.66 3.37 16.75
C PRO A 110 10.61 2.31 16.17
N ASP A 111 10.68 1.12 16.76
CA ASP A 111 11.48 -0.02 16.30
C ASP A 111 10.65 -1.07 15.52
N SER A 112 9.41 -0.77 15.14
CA SER A 112 8.63 -1.68 14.29
C SER A 112 9.16 -1.69 12.85
N PRO A 113 9.11 -2.82 12.14
CA PRO A 113 9.48 -2.89 10.73
C PRO A 113 8.75 -1.85 9.86
N THR A 114 7.46 -1.57 10.14
CA THR A 114 6.68 -0.56 9.42
C THR A 114 7.23 0.84 9.61
N VAL A 115 7.64 1.21 10.83
CA VAL A 115 8.25 2.53 11.09
C VAL A 115 9.58 2.68 10.35
N TRP A 116 10.42 1.64 10.32
CA TRP A 116 11.66 1.65 9.55
C TRP A 116 11.42 1.82 8.05
N TRP A 117 10.45 1.09 7.50
CA TRP A 117 10.06 1.23 6.10
C TRP A 117 9.56 2.64 5.78
N LEU A 118 8.58 3.15 6.52
CA LEU A 118 8.01 4.49 6.29
C LEU A 118 9.04 5.61 6.47
N ALA A 119 9.93 5.51 7.46
CA ALA A 119 10.99 6.48 7.67
C ALA A 119 12.04 6.48 6.54
N ALA A 120 12.29 5.33 5.90
CA ALA A 120 13.15 5.30 4.72
C ALA A 120 12.42 5.87 3.49
N SER A 121 11.14 5.54 3.34
CA SER A 121 10.28 6.06 2.27
C SER A 121 10.11 7.58 2.34
N SER A 122 10.12 8.18 3.54
CA SER A 122 10.00 9.63 3.71
C SER A 122 11.14 10.45 3.11
N LEU A 123 12.23 9.79 2.70
CA LEU A 123 13.37 10.40 2.04
C LEU A 123 13.37 10.17 0.53
N CYS A 124 12.42 9.38 0.01
CA CYS A 124 12.21 9.21 -1.42
C CYS A 124 11.86 10.56 -2.05
N SER A 125 12.38 10.78 -3.25
CA SER A 125 12.08 11.96 -4.06
C SER A 125 11.23 11.53 -5.25
N ASP A 126 10.20 12.32 -5.58
CA ASP A 126 9.41 12.16 -6.81
C ASP A 126 10.22 12.44 -8.10
N SER A 127 11.45 12.96 -7.93
CA SER A 127 12.39 13.29 -8.99
C SER A 127 13.73 12.58 -8.79
N GLU A 128 14.44 12.35 -9.89
CA GLU A 128 15.78 11.78 -9.82
C GLU A 128 16.75 12.72 -9.08
N VAL A 129 17.67 12.13 -8.32
CA VAL A 129 18.71 12.82 -7.55
C VAL A 129 20.08 12.55 -8.14
N ASP A 130 20.98 13.54 -8.03
CA ASP A 130 22.39 13.37 -8.34
C ASP A 130 23.18 12.80 -7.15
N LYS A 131 24.50 12.75 -7.28
CA LYS A 131 25.40 12.27 -6.22
C LYS A 131 25.17 13.01 -4.90
N ASP A 132 25.16 14.33 -4.91
CA ASP A 132 25.16 15.12 -3.69
C ASP A 132 23.78 15.03 -3.00
N GLY A 133 22.69 15.07 -3.79
CA GLY A 133 21.34 14.83 -3.29
C GLY A 133 21.18 13.42 -2.69
N PHE A 134 21.76 12.40 -3.30
CA PHE A 134 21.73 11.04 -2.76
C PHE A 134 22.52 10.91 -1.44
N LEU A 135 23.70 11.51 -1.35
CA LEU A 135 24.51 11.50 -0.13
C LEU A 135 23.77 12.22 1.02
N ASP A 136 23.10 13.33 0.73
CA ASP A 136 22.23 14.02 1.70
C ASP A 136 21.06 13.14 2.17
N GLN A 137 20.41 12.38 1.28
CA GLN A 137 19.38 11.39 1.68
C GLN A 137 19.96 10.32 2.63
N VAL A 138 21.15 9.79 2.35
CA VAL A 138 21.81 8.78 3.21
C VAL A 138 22.11 9.35 4.60
N GLU A 139 22.65 10.56 4.67
CA GLU A 139 22.95 11.24 5.94
C GLU A 139 21.67 11.55 6.74
N LYS A 140 20.62 12.06 6.08
CA LYS A 140 19.31 12.24 6.71
C LYS A 140 18.76 10.93 7.27
N PHE A 141 18.91 9.81 6.56
CA PHE A 141 18.47 8.53 7.09
C PHE A 141 19.29 8.09 8.31
N ARG A 142 20.60 8.34 8.33
CA ARG A 142 21.45 8.08 9.51
C ARG A 142 20.98 8.85 10.74
N GLU A 143 20.51 10.09 10.57
CA GLU A 143 19.88 10.83 11.67
C GLU A 143 18.63 10.12 12.20
N LEU A 144 17.78 9.57 11.31
CA LEU A 144 16.60 8.79 11.71
C LEU A 144 16.97 7.44 12.35
N VAL A 145 18.10 6.84 11.97
CA VAL A 145 18.63 5.63 12.62
C VAL A 145 18.99 5.95 14.07
N ALA A 146 19.65 7.08 14.31
CA ALA A 146 20.15 7.48 15.62
C ALA A 146 19.05 8.00 16.58
N ASP A 147 17.92 8.47 16.06
CA ASP A 147 16.87 9.13 16.83
C ASP A 147 15.49 8.47 16.61
N PRO A 148 15.04 7.60 17.55
CA PRO A 148 13.76 6.91 17.44
C PRO A 148 12.54 7.85 17.37
N GLU A 149 12.60 9.04 17.99
CA GLU A 149 11.49 10.00 17.97
C GLU A 149 11.37 10.65 16.60
N LYS A 150 12.50 11.11 16.03
CA LYS A 150 12.54 11.64 14.66
C LYS A 150 12.11 10.58 13.64
N ARG A 151 12.56 9.33 13.81
CA ARG A 151 12.16 8.22 12.94
C ARG A 151 10.65 8.01 12.95
N LEU A 152 10.06 7.98 14.14
CA LEU A 152 8.62 7.85 14.31
C LEU A 152 7.87 9.05 13.71
N GLN A 153 8.39 10.26 13.88
CA GLN A 153 7.80 11.46 13.29
C GLN A 153 7.84 11.41 11.76
N ALA A 154 8.98 11.05 11.16
CA ALA A 154 9.14 10.88 9.72
C ALA A 154 8.15 9.83 9.18
N ALA A 155 8.06 8.68 9.84
CA ALA A 155 7.11 7.62 9.47
C ALA A 155 5.65 8.08 9.52
N ARG A 156 5.26 8.86 10.53
CA ARG A 156 3.90 9.42 10.64
C ARG A 156 3.60 10.43 9.53
N GLN A 157 4.56 11.30 9.22
CA GLN A 157 4.41 12.29 8.16
C GLN A 157 4.27 11.61 6.80
N GLU A 158 5.11 10.61 6.53
CA GLU A 158 5.06 9.82 5.30
C GLU A 158 3.72 9.10 5.17
N TYR A 159 3.29 8.37 6.22
CA TYR A 159 2.00 7.69 6.20
C TYR A 159 0.83 8.66 6.01
N GLY A 160 0.86 9.83 6.65
CA GLY A 160 -0.16 10.87 6.47
C GLY A 160 -0.18 11.41 5.03
N GLY A 161 1.00 11.60 4.44
CA GLY A 161 1.16 12.01 3.04
C GLY A 161 0.59 10.97 2.08
N MET A 162 0.98 9.70 2.25
CA MET A 162 0.46 8.55 1.50
C MET A 162 -1.07 8.47 1.62
N HIS A 163 -1.64 8.51 2.83
CA HIS A 163 -3.09 8.44 3.03
C HIS A 163 -3.83 9.58 2.33
N SER A 164 -3.27 10.79 2.31
CA SER A 164 -3.85 11.94 1.63
C SER A 164 -3.70 11.93 0.10
N SER A 165 -2.95 10.96 -0.46
CA SER A 165 -2.55 10.95 -1.87
C SER A 165 -3.58 10.30 -2.81
N PHE A 166 -4.64 9.70 -2.27
CA PHE A 166 -5.73 9.12 -3.06
C PHE A 166 -7.10 9.58 -2.59
N VAL A 167 -8.07 9.47 -3.50
CA VAL A 167 -9.50 9.64 -3.24
C VAL A 167 -10.25 8.40 -3.72
N LEU A 168 -11.44 8.16 -3.18
CA LEU A 168 -12.34 7.17 -3.76
C LEU A 168 -13.13 7.82 -4.88
N ARG A 169 -13.10 7.22 -6.08
CA ARG A 169 -14.01 7.56 -7.18
C ARG A 169 -15.45 7.18 -6.79
N ASP A 170 -16.42 7.68 -7.56
CA ASP A 170 -17.85 7.38 -7.37
C ASP A 170 -18.17 5.87 -7.38
N ASP A 171 -17.34 5.07 -8.07
CA ASP A 171 -17.48 3.63 -8.16
C ASP A 171 -16.73 2.86 -7.05
N GLY A 172 -16.23 3.58 -6.04
CA GLY A 172 -15.53 3.06 -4.87
C GLY A 172 -14.07 2.69 -5.10
N VAL A 173 -13.51 2.97 -6.28
CA VAL A 173 -12.12 2.60 -6.60
C VAL A 173 -11.15 3.70 -6.16
N PRO A 174 -10.09 3.36 -5.39
CA PRO A 174 -9.04 4.31 -5.02
C PRO A 174 -8.29 4.83 -6.25
N PHE A 175 -8.14 6.15 -6.33
CA PHE A 175 -7.47 6.83 -7.42
C PHE A 175 -6.58 7.95 -6.87
N GLY A 176 -5.34 8.03 -7.33
CA GLY A 176 -4.43 9.11 -6.99
C GLY A 176 -3.55 9.53 -8.17
N GLU A 177 -2.93 10.70 -8.04
CA GLU A 177 -2.01 11.27 -9.04
C GLU A 177 -0.59 11.46 -8.51
N ARG A 178 -0.33 10.95 -7.30
CA ARG A 178 0.98 10.99 -6.66
C ARG A 178 1.48 9.57 -6.42
N ASP A 179 2.80 9.43 -6.39
CA ASP A 179 3.41 8.16 -6.02
C ASP A 179 3.00 7.76 -4.58
N GLY A 180 2.96 6.46 -4.30
CA GLY A 180 2.49 5.93 -3.02
C GLY A 180 0.97 5.82 -2.85
N CYS A 181 0.15 6.36 -3.77
CA CYS A 181 -1.32 6.36 -3.64
C CYS A 181 -1.96 4.97 -3.67
N ILE A 182 -1.42 4.08 -4.51
CA ILE A 182 -1.86 2.69 -4.60
C ILE A 182 -1.53 1.95 -3.30
N GLN A 183 -0.33 2.17 -2.77
CA GLN A 183 0.15 1.57 -1.53
C GLN A 183 -0.68 2.04 -0.33
N ALA A 184 -1.01 3.33 -0.29
CA ALA A 184 -1.93 3.90 0.70
C ALA A 184 -3.30 3.22 0.65
N ALA A 185 -3.85 3.04 -0.54
CA ALA A 185 -5.12 2.35 -0.74
C ALA A 185 -5.07 0.90 -0.22
N TYR A 186 -3.96 0.19 -0.42
CA TYR A 186 -3.74 -1.12 0.17
C TYR A 186 -3.79 -1.03 1.69
N ILE A 187 -3.06 -0.11 2.30
CA ILE A 187 -3.03 -0.01 3.76
C ILE A 187 -4.44 0.29 4.31
N ASP A 188 -5.24 1.10 3.61
CA ASP A 188 -6.60 1.45 4.03
C ASP A 188 -7.67 0.39 3.79
N GLY A 189 -7.29 -0.77 3.26
CA GLY A 189 -8.21 -1.91 3.12
C GLY A 189 -8.62 -2.23 1.69
N SER A 190 -8.28 -1.38 0.72
CA SER A 190 -8.66 -1.59 -0.68
C SER A 190 -7.78 -2.67 -1.32
N PRO A 191 -8.36 -3.67 -2.00
CA PRO A 191 -7.57 -4.76 -2.58
C PRO A 191 -6.75 -4.35 -3.80
N PHE A 192 -7.09 -3.25 -4.45
CA PHE A 192 -6.33 -2.65 -5.55
C PHE A 192 -6.52 -1.13 -5.56
N GLY A 193 -5.71 -0.42 -6.34
CA GLY A 193 -5.81 1.02 -6.55
C GLY A 193 -5.33 1.46 -7.93
N ILE A 194 -5.60 2.72 -8.27
CA ILE A 194 -5.22 3.36 -9.53
C ILE A 194 -4.30 4.54 -9.27
N PHE A 195 -3.23 4.65 -10.04
CA PHE A 195 -2.34 5.80 -10.11
C PHE A 195 -2.35 6.39 -11.52
N HIS A 196 -2.59 7.69 -11.65
CA HIS A 196 -2.45 8.40 -12.91
C HIS A 196 -1.14 9.19 -12.93
N SER A 197 -0.21 8.77 -13.79
CA SER A 197 1.02 9.51 -14.01
C SER A 197 0.82 10.58 -15.08
N GLN A 198 0.48 11.79 -14.64
CA GLN A 198 0.25 12.94 -15.52
C GLN A 198 1.44 13.23 -16.45
N LYS A 199 2.67 13.03 -15.96
CA LYS A 199 3.91 13.21 -16.74
C LYS A 199 3.97 12.35 -17.99
N TYR A 200 3.45 11.13 -17.92
CA TYR A 200 3.50 10.17 -19.02
C TYR A 200 2.15 10.00 -19.72
N GLY A 201 1.07 10.59 -19.17
CA GLY A 201 -0.29 10.36 -19.64
C GLY A 201 -0.66 8.87 -19.59
N LEU A 202 -0.19 8.16 -18.56
CA LEU A 202 -0.41 6.73 -18.36
C LEU A 202 -1.13 6.48 -17.04
N TYR A 203 -1.94 5.45 -17.02
CA TYR A 203 -2.59 4.96 -15.82
C TYR A 203 -1.94 3.66 -15.37
N PHE A 204 -1.89 3.44 -14.07
CA PHE A 204 -1.37 2.24 -13.47
C PHE A 204 -2.44 1.64 -12.57
N VAL A 205 -2.62 0.33 -12.65
CA VAL A 205 -3.47 -0.43 -11.74
C VAL A 205 -2.59 -1.39 -10.99
N GLY A 206 -2.71 -1.38 -9.66
CA GLY A 206 -1.92 -2.23 -8.79
C GLY A 206 -2.78 -2.98 -7.78
N THR A 207 -2.41 -4.21 -7.44
CA THR A 207 -2.94 -4.96 -6.28
C THR A 207 -1.81 -5.56 -5.42
N TYR A 208 -2.09 -5.86 -4.15
CA TYR A 208 -1.23 -6.71 -3.31
C TYR A 208 -1.64 -8.19 -3.30
N GLU A 209 -2.73 -8.53 -3.99
CA GLU A 209 -3.13 -9.91 -4.22
C GLU A 209 -2.24 -10.56 -5.29
N ASP A 210 -2.27 -11.89 -5.46
CA ASP A 210 -1.38 -12.60 -6.39
C ASP A 210 -1.50 -12.17 -7.86
N SER A 211 -2.66 -11.61 -8.25
CA SER A 211 -2.93 -11.16 -9.62
C SER A 211 -4.12 -10.21 -9.69
N LEU A 212 -4.10 -9.32 -10.68
CA LEU A 212 -5.21 -8.48 -11.12
C LEU A 212 -6.26 -9.24 -11.95
N GLY A 213 -5.97 -10.47 -12.41
CA GLY A 213 -6.84 -11.26 -13.29
C GLY A 213 -6.83 -10.80 -14.75
N LEU A 214 -5.72 -10.21 -15.20
CA LEU A 214 -5.58 -9.59 -16.52
C LEU A 214 -4.67 -10.38 -17.47
N GLU A 215 -4.40 -11.66 -17.17
CA GLU A 215 -3.50 -12.50 -17.96
C GLU A 215 -3.96 -12.68 -19.41
N ASP A 216 -5.28 -12.73 -19.63
CA ASP A 216 -5.89 -12.86 -20.97
C ASP A 216 -6.38 -11.50 -21.54
N PHE A 217 -6.09 -10.39 -20.85
CA PHE A 217 -6.53 -9.06 -21.25
C PHE A 217 -5.87 -8.61 -22.56
N GLN A 218 -6.66 -8.01 -23.46
CA GLN A 218 -6.19 -7.56 -24.77
C GLN A 218 -5.59 -6.16 -24.67
N TRP A 219 -4.28 -6.10 -24.42
CA TRP A 219 -3.54 -4.85 -24.30
C TRP A 219 -3.31 -4.15 -25.64
N SER A 220 -3.32 -2.82 -25.63
CA SER A 220 -2.93 -2.00 -26.77
C SER A 220 -1.48 -2.27 -27.20
N ASN A 221 -1.25 -2.29 -28.52
CA ASN A 221 0.09 -2.38 -29.11
C ASN A 221 0.80 -1.02 -29.25
N GLU A 222 0.22 0.05 -28.69
CA GLU A 222 0.79 1.40 -28.77
C GLU A 222 2.15 1.48 -28.05
N LYS A 223 3.07 2.22 -28.67
CA LYS A 223 4.42 2.47 -28.16
C LYS A 223 4.63 3.95 -27.95
N ASP A 224 5.43 4.29 -26.94
CA ASP A 224 5.88 5.67 -26.72
C ASP A 224 6.96 6.08 -27.74
N GLU A 225 7.39 7.34 -27.66
CA GLU A 225 8.45 7.92 -28.49
C GLU A 225 9.81 7.20 -28.41
N LYS A 226 10.01 6.37 -27.38
CA LYS A 226 11.22 5.53 -27.19
C LYS A 226 10.98 4.08 -27.62
N GLY A 227 9.85 3.78 -28.23
CA GLY A 227 9.48 2.44 -28.70
C GLY A 227 9.06 1.46 -27.58
N ARG A 228 8.81 1.95 -26.37
CA ARG A 228 8.38 1.13 -25.22
C ARG A 228 6.86 0.99 -25.23
N SER A 229 6.34 -0.18 -24.88
CA SER A 229 4.89 -0.40 -24.80
C SER A 229 4.26 0.58 -23.79
N LYS A 230 3.15 1.22 -24.16
CA LYS A 230 2.36 2.07 -23.25
C LYS A 230 1.39 1.28 -22.39
N SER A 231 1.08 0.05 -22.80
CA SER A 231 0.09 -0.82 -22.17
C SER A 231 0.69 -2.15 -21.74
N GLY A 232 0.08 -2.80 -20.75
CA GLY A 232 0.38 -4.14 -20.29
C GLY A 232 1.14 -4.26 -18.97
N PRO A 233 1.55 -5.50 -18.61
CA PRO A 233 2.33 -5.79 -17.41
C PRO A 233 3.61 -4.97 -17.28
N VAL A 234 3.83 -4.34 -16.13
CA VAL A 234 5.09 -3.67 -15.82
C VAL A 234 6.10 -4.74 -15.41
N HIS A 235 7.18 -4.91 -16.18
CA HIS A 235 8.20 -5.96 -16.00
C HIS A 235 7.64 -7.39 -15.96
N GLY A 236 6.47 -7.63 -16.57
CA GLY A 236 5.80 -8.94 -16.54
C GLY A 236 4.97 -9.20 -15.28
N SER A 237 4.80 -8.20 -14.41
CA SER A 237 3.99 -8.32 -13.19
C SER A 237 2.52 -8.61 -13.49
N LYS A 238 1.95 -9.56 -12.75
CA LYS A 238 0.50 -9.82 -12.72
C LYS A 238 -0.25 -8.88 -11.80
N GLN A 239 0.48 -8.17 -10.95
CA GLN A 239 -0.04 -7.35 -9.86
C GLN A 239 0.01 -5.87 -10.21
N PHE A 240 0.84 -5.48 -11.17
CA PHE A 240 1.06 -4.09 -11.56
C PHE A 240 1.12 -3.95 -13.08
N VAL A 241 0.12 -3.27 -13.62
CA VAL A 241 -0.07 -3.05 -15.07
C VAL A 241 -0.18 -1.56 -15.36
N LYS A 242 0.09 -1.19 -16.61
CA LYS A 242 -0.18 0.16 -17.12
C LYS A 242 -1.18 0.13 -18.26
N CYS A 243 -2.03 1.15 -18.32
CA CYS A 243 -3.01 1.36 -19.38
C CYS A 243 -2.65 2.63 -20.17
N ALA A 244 -2.77 2.56 -21.49
CA ALA A 244 -2.39 3.62 -22.42
C ALA A 244 -3.40 4.78 -22.48
N SER A 245 -4.65 4.56 -22.05
CA SER A 245 -5.72 5.56 -22.03
C SER A 245 -6.74 5.29 -20.90
N GLU A 246 -7.63 6.25 -20.66
CA GLU A 246 -8.74 6.10 -19.69
C GLU A 246 -9.72 5.01 -20.13
N GLU A 247 -9.96 4.83 -21.44
CA GLU A 247 -10.85 3.78 -21.94
C GLU A 247 -10.28 2.37 -21.65
N GLU A 248 -8.98 2.18 -21.88
CA GLU A 248 -8.31 0.92 -21.55
C GLU A 248 -8.26 0.68 -20.03
N LEU A 249 -8.07 1.75 -19.24
CA LEU A 249 -8.17 1.69 -17.77
C LEU A 249 -9.56 1.22 -17.33
N GLN A 250 -10.63 1.81 -17.86
CA GLN A 250 -12.00 1.46 -17.46
C GLN A 250 -12.31 0.00 -17.74
N GLU A 251 -11.88 -0.53 -18.89
CA GLU A 251 -12.08 -1.92 -19.25
C GLU A 251 -11.23 -2.87 -18.37
N ALA A 252 -9.97 -2.51 -18.08
CA ALA A 252 -9.14 -3.28 -17.16
C ALA A 252 -9.73 -3.31 -15.74
N VAL A 253 -10.17 -2.16 -15.22
CA VAL A 253 -10.78 -2.04 -13.89
C VAL A 253 -12.08 -2.85 -13.80
N ARG A 254 -12.87 -2.91 -14.87
CA ARG A 254 -14.07 -3.76 -14.94
C ARG A 254 -13.73 -5.23 -14.71
N VAL A 255 -12.67 -5.74 -15.35
CA VAL A 255 -12.18 -7.12 -15.17
C VAL A 255 -11.63 -7.33 -13.76
N VAL A 256 -10.80 -6.40 -13.26
CA VAL A 256 -10.20 -6.46 -11.91
C VAL A 256 -11.28 -6.52 -10.83
N LYS A 257 -12.32 -5.68 -10.91
CA LYS A 257 -13.44 -5.68 -9.97
C LYS A 257 -14.15 -7.04 -9.98
N HIS A 258 -14.39 -7.61 -11.17
CA HIS A 258 -15.00 -8.92 -11.29
C HIS A 258 -14.13 -10.02 -10.65
N GLN A 259 -12.83 -10.04 -10.96
CA GLN A 259 -11.91 -11.06 -10.43
C GLN A 259 -11.78 -10.99 -8.91
N ILE A 260 -11.53 -9.80 -8.37
CA ILE A 260 -11.20 -9.62 -6.96
C ILE A 260 -12.44 -9.74 -6.07
N PHE A 261 -13.59 -9.19 -6.47
CA PHE A 261 -14.78 -9.16 -5.62
C PHE A 261 -15.76 -10.31 -5.86
N ILE A 262 -15.80 -10.91 -7.05
CA ILE A 262 -16.82 -11.92 -7.38
C ILE A 262 -16.25 -13.35 -7.32
N LEU A 263 -15.00 -13.56 -7.74
CA LEU A 263 -14.44 -14.92 -7.90
C LEU A 263 -13.61 -15.43 -6.73
N LYS A 264 -13.16 -14.58 -5.79
CA LYS A 264 -12.46 -15.04 -4.59
C LYS A 264 -13.47 -15.47 -3.51
N PRO A 265 -13.46 -16.76 -3.06
CA PRO A 265 -14.39 -17.25 -2.04
C PRO A 265 -14.30 -16.42 -0.74
N ARG A 266 -15.48 -16.15 -0.15
CA ARG A 266 -15.71 -15.32 1.06
C ARG A 266 -14.91 -15.69 2.31
N ASN A 267 -14.19 -16.82 2.33
CA ASN A 267 -13.47 -17.34 3.49
C ASN A 267 -12.42 -16.38 4.07
N HIS A 268 -12.00 -15.35 3.33
CA HIS A 268 -11.00 -14.38 3.78
C HIS A 268 -11.56 -13.12 4.44
N TYR A 269 -12.82 -12.77 4.15
CA TYR A 269 -13.52 -11.68 4.82
C TYR A 269 -14.26 -12.16 6.08
N GLU A 270 -14.58 -13.46 6.16
CA GLU A 270 -15.24 -14.06 7.32
C GLU A 270 -14.41 -14.00 8.61
N SER A 271 -13.07 -14.02 8.59
CA SER A 271 -12.32 -13.95 9.86
C SER A 271 -12.41 -12.58 10.54
N HIS A 272 -12.50 -11.50 9.76
CA HIS A 272 -12.72 -10.15 10.27
C HIS A 272 -14.20 -9.88 10.57
N LEU A 273 -15.13 -10.50 9.82
CA LEU A 273 -16.57 -10.45 10.13
C LEU A 273 -16.92 -11.31 11.35
N LEU A 274 -16.27 -12.46 11.59
CA LEU A 274 -16.55 -13.37 12.72
C LEU A 274 -16.07 -12.81 14.07
N HIS A 275 -15.12 -11.88 14.09
CA HIS A 275 -14.79 -11.15 15.32
C HIS A 275 -15.79 -10.02 15.62
N ALA A 276 -16.43 -9.44 14.59
CA ALA A 276 -17.56 -8.53 14.77
C ALA A 276 -18.90 -9.26 15.03
N SER A 277 -19.09 -10.45 14.46
CA SER A 277 -20.33 -11.26 14.51
C SER A 277 -20.43 -12.20 15.72
N LYS A 278 -19.46 -12.15 16.65
CA LYS A 278 -19.62 -12.81 17.96
C LYS A 278 -20.55 -12.04 18.91
N LYS A 279 -21.15 -10.94 18.45
CA LYS A 279 -22.37 -10.41 19.08
C LYS A 279 -23.55 -11.11 18.39
N GLU A 280 -24.19 -12.00 19.12
CA GLU A 280 -25.46 -12.62 18.70
C GLU A 280 -26.41 -11.53 18.17
N PRO A 281 -27.20 -11.82 17.12
CA PRO A 281 -28.24 -10.90 16.69
C PRO A 281 -29.09 -10.52 17.90
N ARG A 282 -29.43 -9.23 18.03
CA ARG A 282 -30.42 -8.83 19.03
C ARG A 282 -31.70 -9.64 18.77
N ASN A 283 -32.52 -9.83 19.80
CA ASN A 283 -33.78 -10.60 19.70
C ASN A 283 -34.75 -10.09 18.61
N ASP A 284 -34.51 -8.89 18.06
CA ASP A 284 -35.27 -8.26 16.98
C ASP A 284 -34.67 -8.51 15.57
N GLY A 285 -33.61 -9.30 15.45
CA GLY A 285 -32.96 -9.61 14.18
C GLY A 285 -31.97 -8.54 13.67
N SER A 286 -31.62 -7.56 14.49
CA SER A 286 -30.69 -6.49 14.11
C SER A 286 -29.21 -6.79 14.39
N PHE A 287 -28.33 -6.13 13.63
CA PHE A 287 -26.87 -6.27 13.71
C PHE A 287 -26.21 -4.96 14.15
N LEU A 288 -25.21 -5.07 15.03
CA LEU A 288 -24.37 -3.96 15.46
C LEU A 288 -23.07 -3.95 14.66
N ILE A 289 -22.79 -2.88 13.92
CA ILE A 289 -21.61 -2.78 13.05
C ILE A 289 -20.81 -1.54 13.44
N ASP A 290 -19.51 -1.73 13.71
CA ASP A 290 -18.65 -0.66 14.25
C ASP A 290 -18.14 0.31 13.17
N ARG A 291 -18.27 0.01 11.87
CA ARG A 291 -17.78 0.85 10.76
C ARG A 291 -18.72 0.89 9.54
N VAL A 292 -18.84 2.05 8.89
CA VAL A 292 -19.70 2.29 7.70
C VAL A 292 -19.22 1.56 6.47
N ASP A 293 -17.91 1.41 6.33
CA ASP A 293 -17.24 0.65 5.27
C ASP A 293 -17.61 -0.84 5.30
N GLN A 294 -17.86 -1.39 6.50
CA GLN A 294 -18.42 -2.74 6.64
C GLN A 294 -19.91 -2.78 6.29
N ALA A 295 -20.66 -1.72 6.60
CA ALA A 295 -22.05 -1.59 6.17
C ALA A 295 -22.14 -1.53 4.64
N ALA A 296 -21.29 -0.76 3.95
CA ALA A 296 -21.28 -0.67 2.48
C ALA A 296 -21.02 -2.02 1.79
N MET A 297 -20.14 -2.82 2.38
CA MET A 297 -19.81 -4.16 1.87
C MET A 297 -20.92 -5.20 2.16
N ILE A 298 -21.59 -5.11 3.32
CA ILE A 298 -22.78 -5.92 3.63
C ILE A 298 -23.96 -5.51 2.71
N MET A 299 -24.09 -4.22 2.41
CA MET A 299 -25.12 -3.65 1.53
C MET A 299 -25.00 -4.14 0.08
N SER A 300 -23.81 -4.15 -0.52
CA SER A 300 -23.61 -4.69 -1.89
C SER A 300 -23.80 -6.21 -1.97
N THR A 301 -23.62 -6.90 -0.86
CA THR A 301 -23.84 -8.35 -0.74
C THR A 301 -25.34 -8.69 -0.71
N MET A 302 -26.15 -7.87 -0.05
CA MET A 302 -27.60 -8.05 0.05
C MET A 302 -28.34 -7.74 -1.27
N GLU A 303 -27.84 -6.82 -2.09
CA GLU A 303 -28.42 -6.51 -3.41
C GLU A 303 -28.33 -7.68 -4.41
N ASN A 304 -27.38 -8.61 -4.20
CA ASN A 304 -27.13 -9.74 -5.10
C ASN A 304 -27.66 -11.09 -4.58
N THR A 305 -28.23 -11.12 -3.38
CA THR A 305 -28.91 -12.30 -2.83
C THR A 305 -30.41 -12.06 -2.84
N GLU A 306 -31.20 -13.03 -3.30
CA GLU A 306 -32.64 -13.11 -3.05
C GLU A 306 -32.90 -13.27 -1.54
N TYR A 307 -32.63 -12.22 -0.77
CA TYR A 307 -32.96 -12.18 0.65
C TYR A 307 -34.45 -11.90 0.74
N ASP A 308 -35.19 -13.00 0.87
CA ASP A 308 -36.60 -13.18 1.22
C ASP A 308 -37.44 -11.88 1.29
N ASN A 309 -38.31 -11.70 0.30
CA ASN A 309 -39.25 -10.60 0.12
C ASN A 309 -40.28 -10.41 1.27
N ASN A 310 -40.11 -11.09 2.40
CA ASN A 310 -41.05 -11.11 3.52
C ASN A 310 -40.61 -10.24 4.72
N ASN A 311 -39.38 -9.74 4.77
CA ASN A 311 -38.96 -8.79 5.82
C ASN A 311 -38.87 -7.37 5.27
N GLU A 312 -39.86 -6.53 5.62
CA GLU A 312 -40.02 -5.18 5.10
C GLU A 312 -38.96 -4.17 5.57
N THR A 313 -38.00 -4.54 6.42
CA THR A 313 -37.00 -3.61 6.94
C THR A 313 -35.71 -4.31 7.34
N VAL A 314 -34.59 -3.93 6.72
CA VAL A 314 -33.23 -4.27 7.20
C VAL A 314 -32.75 -3.09 8.03
N THR A 315 -32.40 -3.34 9.29
CA THR A 315 -31.95 -2.32 10.25
C THR A 315 -30.48 -2.53 10.58
N LEU A 316 -29.63 -1.59 10.17
CA LEU A 316 -28.19 -1.60 10.49
C LEU A 316 -27.90 -0.53 11.53
N PHE A 317 -27.29 -0.92 12.65
CA PHE A 317 -26.84 -0.01 13.70
C PHE A 317 -25.36 0.32 13.47
N VAL A 318 -25.06 1.59 13.22
CA VAL A 318 -23.69 2.07 12.95
C VAL A 318 -23.30 3.11 14.01
N THR A 319 -22.07 3.03 14.53
CA THR A 319 -21.59 3.90 15.64
C THR A 319 -20.96 5.21 15.17
N THR A 320 -20.55 5.32 13.90
CA THR A 320 -20.02 6.55 13.28
C THR A 320 -20.49 6.62 11.84
N LEU A 321 -21.03 7.74 11.37
CA LEU A 321 -21.42 7.92 9.96
C LEU A 321 -20.51 8.99 9.32
N ASN A 322 -19.56 8.58 8.48
CA ASN A 322 -18.76 9.52 7.70
C ASN A 322 -19.56 9.97 6.47
N SER A 323 -20.42 10.97 6.68
CA SER A 323 -21.05 11.86 5.69
C SER A 323 -21.86 11.29 4.52
N TYR A 324 -21.92 9.98 4.30
CA TYR A 324 -22.62 9.39 3.16
C TYR A 324 -23.78 8.47 3.58
N CYS A 325 -24.99 8.78 3.10
CA CYS A 325 -26.15 7.90 3.12
C CYS A 325 -26.50 7.56 1.67
N PRO A 326 -26.53 6.27 1.28
CA PRO A 326 -26.91 5.87 -0.08
C PRO A 326 -28.31 6.36 -0.47
N GLU A 327 -28.51 6.58 -1.77
CA GLU A 327 -29.81 6.97 -2.33
C GLU A 327 -30.87 5.88 -2.06
N GLY A 328 -32.09 6.28 -1.69
CA GLY A 328 -33.15 5.35 -1.28
C GLY A 328 -33.13 4.91 0.19
N TRP A 329 -32.19 5.41 1.01
CA TRP A 329 -32.14 5.14 2.45
C TRP A 329 -32.39 6.40 3.28
N GLY A 330 -32.97 6.21 4.47
CA GLY A 330 -33.12 7.20 5.52
C GLY A 330 -32.17 6.89 6.68
N VAL A 331 -31.57 7.94 7.24
CA VAL A 331 -30.80 7.86 8.47
C VAL A 331 -31.68 8.32 9.62
N GLU A 332 -31.82 7.50 10.65
CA GLU A 332 -32.49 7.86 11.90
C GLU A 332 -31.49 7.75 13.05
N ARG A 333 -31.42 8.76 13.91
CA ARG A 333 -30.54 8.74 15.08
C ARG A 333 -31.38 8.48 16.33
N VAL A 334 -31.07 7.41 17.05
CA VAL A 334 -31.75 7.04 18.29
C VAL A 334 -30.72 7.00 19.41
N GLY A 335 -30.67 8.07 20.21
CA GLY A 335 -29.60 8.27 21.19
C GLY A 335 -28.22 8.40 20.55
N ASN A 336 -27.28 7.54 20.95
CA ASN A 336 -25.92 7.49 20.38
C ASN A 336 -25.81 6.56 19.16
N GLU A 337 -26.88 5.87 18.79
CA GLU A 337 -26.89 4.92 17.67
C GLU A 337 -27.40 5.60 16.39
N ILE A 338 -26.85 5.18 15.24
CA ILE A 338 -27.30 5.59 13.91
C ILE A 338 -27.94 4.40 13.23
N ILE A 339 -29.18 4.57 12.79
CA ILE A 339 -30.01 3.55 12.16
C ILE A 339 -30.16 3.90 10.68
N LEU A 340 -29.81 2.96 9.80
CA LEU A 340 -30.11 3.06 8.37
C LEU A 340 -31.39 2.28 8.06
N LYS A 341 -32.38 2.95 7.46
CA LYS A 341 -33.67 2.36 7.04
C LYS A 341 -33.84 2.53 5.53
N ARG A 342 -34.20 1.46 4.81
CA ARG A 342 -34.52 1.57 3.39
C ARG A 342 -35.89 2.24 3.23
N LYS A 343 -36.00 3.28 2.42
CA LYS A 343 -37.29 3.83 1.99
C LYS A 343 -37.80 2.93 0.86
N LYS A 344 -39.02 2.42 0.99
CA LYS A 344 -39.74 1.81 -0.14
C LYS A 344 -40.07 2.86 -1.19
#